data_AF-A0A6B0GPM3-F1
#
_entry.id   AF-A0A6B0GPM3-F1
#
_cell.length_a   1.000
_cell.length_b   1.000
_cell.length_c   1.000
_cell.angle_alpha   90.00
_cell.angle_beta   90.00
_cell.angle_gamma   90.00
#
_symmetry.space_group_name_H-M   'P 1'
#
loop_
_entity.id
_entity.type
_entity.pdbx_description
1 polymer ?
#
loop_
_entity_poly.entity_id
_entity_poly.type
_entity_poly.pdbx_seq_one_letter_code
_entity_poly.pdbx_strand_id
1 'polypeptide(L)'
;MSGDDSPTTADTDAGPTDAERLLDTLVDEGVVRERADGTLVCSEGYDATHDVYHDTYGDASEELFERTVAEVFDLPPEAAAERIEQEGVTRTHLVTYLAVKSELDGSYTRGELARMATMVEDLSPDSPVPDGVERLDDESYEAFLAEHDRAVVTVWKHHCEPCRAVKSDLDAVLDAIPDGVAVGGVDGVACPAFRRRADVNVAPALVVFADGDGVETLTGRFVPEQVTAACDRAFD
;
A
#
# COMPACT_ATOMS: atom_id res chain seq x y z
N MET A 1 -29.97 16.85 57.96
CA MET A 1 -30.24 17.74 56.81
C MET A 1 -29.11 17.52 55.84
N SER A 2 -29.43 16.76 54.80
CA SER A 2 -28.53 16.37 53.71
C SER A 2 -28.19 17.60 52.87
N GLY A 3 -26.89 17.79 52.60
CA GLY A 3 -26.40 18.67 51.55
C GLY A 3 -25.73 17.77 50.53
N ASP A 4 -26.38 17.67 49.38
CA ASP A 4 -25.98 16.90 48.21
C ASP A 4 -24.91 17.70 47.46
N ASP A 5 -23.66 17.23 47.47
CA ASP A 5 -22.60 17.74 46.60
C ASP A 5 -22.48 16.79 45.41
N SER A 6 -23.41 16.95 44.46
CA SER A 6 -23.29 16.38 43.12
C SER A 6 -22.18 17.10 42.37
N PRO A 7 -21.15 16.42 41.84
CA PRO A 7 -20.19 17.06 40.96
C PRO A 7 -20.88 17.33 39.62
N THR A 8 -20.93 18.61 39.25
CA THR A 8 -21.30 19.06 37.90
C THR A 8 -20.30 18.47 36.92
N THR A 9 -20.76 17.54 36.08
CA THR A 9 -20.12 17.16 34.83
C THR A 9 -20.07 18.39 33.93
N ALA A 10 -18.94 19.09 33.94
CA ALA A 10 -18.59 20.04 32.90
C ALA A 10 -18.13 19.22 31.68
N ASP A 11 -19.11 18.90 30.85
CA ASP A 11 -18.91 18.48 29.46
C ASP A 11 -18.04 19.57 28.79
N THR A 12 -16.78 19.24 28.55
CA THR A 12 -15.82 20.16 27.93
C THR A 12 -15.89 19.92 26.44
N ASP A 13 -16.66 20.77 25.77
CA ASP A 13 -16.57 21.07 24.34
C ASP A 13 -15.15 21.61 24.04
N ALA A 14 -14.18 20.70 23.98
CA ALA A 14 -12.86 20.96 23.43
C ALA A 14 -13.00 20.75 21.92
N GLY A 15 -12.87 21.85 21.15
CA GLY A 15 -12.82 21.77 19.69
C GLY A 15 -11.74 20.79 19.21
N PRO A 16 -11.75 20.44 17.90
CA PRO A 16 -10.87 19.41 17.36
C PRO A 16 -9.42 19.70 17.70
N THR A 17 -8.72 18.65 18.12
CA THR A 17 -7.26 18.66 18.30
C THR A 17 -6.57 19.05 16.99
N ASP A 18 -5.31 19.47 17.08
CA ASP A 18 -4.50 19.74 15.89
C ASP A 18 -4.43 18.54 14.93
N ALA A 19 -4.52 17.31 15.45
CA ALA A 19 -4.53 16.11 14.64
C ALA A 19 -5.86 15.91 13.89
N GLU A 20 -6.99 16.06 14.59
CA GLU A 20 -8.32 15.98 13.97
C GLU A 20 -8.50 17.05 12.90
N ARG A 21 -8.05 18.29 13.15
CA ARG A 21 -8.08 19.36 12.15
C ARG A 21 -7.30 19.02 10.89
N LEU A 22 -6.11 18.41 11.02
CA LEU A 22 -5.30 18.03 9.86
C LEU A 22 -5.89 16.83 9.11
N LEU A 23 -6.52 15.90 9.83
CA LEU A 23 -7.24 14.80 9.21
C LEU A 23 -8.48 15.30 8.44
N ASP A 24 -9.24 16.22 9.03
CA ASP A 24 -10.38 16.86 8.36
C ASP A 24 -9.92 17.56 7.08
N THR A 25 -8.77 18.26 7.11
CA THR A 25 -8.15 18.84 5.92
C THR A 25 -7.82 17.79 4.85
N LEU A 26 -7.23 16.65 5.24
CA LEU A 26 -6.92 15.57 4.30
C LEU A 26 -8.18 14.99 3.64
N VAL A 27 -9.30 14.95 4.37
CA VAL A 27 -10.60 14.51 3.84
C VAL A 27 -11.22 15.58 2.94
N ASP A 28 -11.26 16.83 3.39
CA ASP A 28 -11.87 17.96 2.69
C ASP A 28 -11.18 18.27 1.35
N GLU A 29 -9.85 18.14 1.30
CA GLU A 29 -9.06 18.34 0.08
C GLU A 29 -8.91 17.05 -0.75
N GLY A 30 -9.53 15.94 -0.32
CA GLY A 30 -9.66 14.72 -1.12
C GLY A 30 -8.41 13.86 -1.19
N VAL A 31 -7.44 14.03 -0.28
CA VAL A 31 -6.29 13.13 -0.10
C VAL A 31 -6.75 11.81 0.53
N VAL A 32 -7.65 11.89 1.51
CA VAL A 32 -8.25 10.76 2.23
C VAL A 32 -9.75 10.72 1.92
N ARG A 33 -10.32 9.52 1.90
CA ARG A 33 -11.77 9.28 1.76
C ARG A 33 -12.25 8.35 2.85
N GLU A 34 -13.46 8.61 3.33
CA GLU A 34 -14.18 7.71 4.23
C GLU A 34 -15.04 6.73 3.40
N ARG A 35 -14.89 5.43 3.66
CA ARG A 35 -15.73 4.38 3.08
C ARG A 35 -17.10 4.34 3.77
N ALA A 36 -18.04 3.61 3.18
CA ALA A 36 -19.40 3.47 3.72
C ALA A 36 -19.45 2.81 5.11
N ASP A 37 -18.40 2.10 5.51
CA ASP A 37 -18.25 1.45 6.82
C ASP A 37 -17.53 2.32 7.86
N GLY A 38 -17.16 3.56 7.50
CA GLY A 38 -16.42 4.49 8.35
C GLY A 38 -14.90 4.34 8.30
N THR A 39 -14.37 3.42 7.48
CA THR A 39 -12.92 3.25 7.33
C THR A 39 -12.33 4.36 6.47
N LEU A 40 -11.27 5.00 6.95
CA LEU A 40 -10.51 5.98 6.18
C LEU A 40 -9.49 5.29 5.28
N VAL A 41 -9.41 5.72 4.02
CA VAL A 41 -8.45 5.22 3.04
C VAL A 41 -7.91 6.35 2.19
N CYS A 42 -6.70 6.18 1.66
CA CYS A 42 -6.15 7.07 0.65
C CYS A 42 -7.04 7.12 -0.60
N SER A 43 -7.14 8.30 -1.22
CA SER A 43 -7.91 8.48 -2.43
C SER A 43 -7.16 7.98 -3.67
N GLU A 44 -7.89 7.62 -4.71
CA GLU A 44 -7.28 7.23 -6.00
C GLU A 44 -6.44 8.35 -6.64
N GLY A 45 -6.82 9.62 -6.40
CA GLY A 45 -6.08 10.78 -6.89
C GLY A 45 -4.73 10.90 -6.20
N TYR A 46 -4.74 10.82 -4.87
CA TYR A 46 -3.53 10.76 -4.07
C TYR A 46 -2.64 9.58 -4.46
N ASP A 47 -3.20 8.37 -4.58
CA ASP A 47 -2.44 7.17 -4.94
C ASP A 47 -1.73 7.34 -6.30
N ALA A 48 -2.39 7.96 -7.29
CA ALA A 48 -1.79 8.24 -8.58
C ALA A 48 -0.62 9.23 -8.47
N THR A 49 -0.77 10.30 -7.68
CA THR A 49 0.30 11.29 -7.45
C THR A 49 1.45 10.69 -6.64
N HIS A 50 1.15 9.89 -5.63
CA HIS A 50 2.14 9.15 -4.85
C HIS A 50 2.99 8.25 -5.74
N ASP A 51 2.37 7.52 -6.66
CA ASP A 51 3.08 6.67 -7.62
C ASP A 51 4.07 7.44 -8.49
N VAL A 52 3.70 8.63 -8.97
CA VAL A 52 4.60 9.48 -9.76
C VAL A 52 5.86 9.86 -8.96
N TYR A 53 5.67 10.22 -7.69
CA TYR A 53 6.80 10.51 -6.80
C TYR A 53 7.59 9.25 -6.45
N HIS A 54 6.92 8.11 -6.25
CA HIS A 54 7.56 6.83 -5.98
C HIS A 54 8.46 6.39 -7.15
N ASP A 55 8.00 6.52 -8.40
CA ASP A 55 8.80 6.22 -9.59
C ASP A 55 10.07 7.06 -9.68
N THR A 56 10.03 8.28 -9.15
CA THR A 56 11.17 9.20 -9.16
C THR A 56 12.12 8.96 -7.99
N TYR A 57 11.58 8.73 -6.79
CA TYR A 57 12.35 8.78 -5.54
C TYR A 57 12.47 7.45 -4.79
N GLY A 58 11.63 6.45 -5.09
CA GLY A 58 11.58 5.16 -4.39
C GLY A 58 12.89 4.38 -4.47
N ASP A 59 13.53 4.39 -5.65
CA ASP A 59 14.83 3.75 -5.89
C ASP A 59 15.94 4.79 -6.17
N ALA A 60 15.73 6.06 -5.81
CA ALA A 60 16.69 7.13 -6.04
C ALA A 60 18.03 6.87 -5.32
N SER A 61 19.13 7.34 -5.93
CA SER A 61 20.44 7.32 -5.29
C SER A 61 20.42 8.11 -3.99
N GLU A 62 21.30 7.75 -3.04
CA GLU A 62 21.42 8.45 -1.76
C GLU A 62 21.66 9.96 -1.97
N GLU A 63 22.51 10.31 -2.92
CA GLU A 63 22.80 11.71 -3.27
C GLU A 63 21.54 12.48 -3.73
N LEU A 64 20.70 11.87 -4.59
CA LEU A 64 19.47 12.50 -5.04
C LEU A 64 18.46 12.64 -3.89
N PHE A 65 18.37 11.61 -3.04
CA PHE A 65 17.50 11.60 -1.87
C PHE A 65 17.89 12.70 -0.88
N GLU A 66 19.14 12.73 -0.42
CA GLU A 66 19.65 13.73 0.52
C GLU A 66 19.49 15.15 -0.01
N ARG A 67 19.83 15.37 -1.29
CA ARG A 67 19.67 16.68 -1.94
C ARG A 67 18.22 17.14 -1.96
N THR A 68 17.29 16.24 -2.27
CA THR A 68 15.86 16.58 -2.34
C THR A 68 15.31 16.90 -0.96
N VAL A 69 15.67 16.12 0.07
CA VAL A 69 15.32 16.42 1.46
C VAL A 69 15.87 17.79 1.87
N ALA A 70 17.12 18.09 1.54
CA ALA A 70 17.72 19.39 1.84
C ALA A 70 16.93 20.55 1.23
N GLU A 71 16.54 20.43 -0.05
CA GLU A 71 15.76 21.45 -0.74
C GLU A 71 14.35 21.61 -0.15
N VAL A 72 13.66 20.49 0.09
CA VAL A 72 12.28 20.48 0.62
C VAL A 72 12.21 21.12 2.01
N PHE A 73 13.19 20.81 2.86
CA PHE A 73 13.22 21.27 4.25
C PHE A 73 14.08 22.51 4.48
N ASP A 74 14.62 23.11 3.41
CA ASP A 74 15.49 24.31 3.46
C ASP A 74 16.69 24.11 4.40
N LEU A 75 17.33 22.94 4.28
CA LEU A 75 18.50 22.55 5.05
C LEU A 75 19.78 22.79 4.21
N PRO A 76 20.89 23.18 4.86
CA PRO A 76 22.21 23.08 4.23
C PRO A 76 22.48 21.64 3.79
N PRO A 77 23.05 21.40 2.60
CA PRO A 77 23.34 20.05 2.11
C PRO A 77 24.14 19.19 3.10
N GLU A 78 25.10 19.79 3.79
CA GLU A 78 25.93 19.13 4.81
C GLU A 78 25.17 18.74 6.08
N ALA A 79 24.01 19.34 6.34
CA ALA A 79 23.18 19.05 7.51
C ALA A 79 22.04 18.06 7.21
N ALA A 80 21.74 17.83 5.92
CA ALA A 80 20.63 16.97 5.51
C ALA A 80 20.87 15.51 5.89
N ALA A 81 22.07 14.96 5.60
CA ALA A 81 22.42 13.59 5.95
C ALA A 81 22.31 13.31 7.46
N GLU A 82 22.84 14.21 8.29
CA GLU A 82 22.74 14.11 9.75
C GLU A 82 21.27 14.13 10.22
N ARG A 83 20.45 15.02 9.64
CA ARG A 83 19.04 15.09 10.01
C ARG A 83 18.24 13.87 9.57
N ILE A 84 18.51 13.36 8.37
CA ILE A 84 17.89 12.14 7.83
C ILE A 84 18.15 10.97 8.78
N GLU A 85 19.40 10.79 9.22
CA GLU A 85 19.76 9.73 10.15
C GLU A 85 19.10 9.91 11.52
N GLN A 86 19.13 11.13 12.08
CA GLN A 86 18.56 11.42 13.41
C GLN A 86 17.06 11.19 13.49
N GLU A 87 16.33 11.57 12.44
CA GLU A 87 14.86 11.49 12.39
C GLU A 87 14.36 10.22 11.70
N GLY A 88 15.28 9.36 11.21
CA GLY A 88 14.93 8.15 10.48
C GLY A 88 14.14 8.41 9.20
N VAL A 89 14.45 9.49 8.48
CA VAL A 89 13.72 9.86 7.26
C VAL A 89 14.00 8.84 6.16
N THR A 90 12.95 8.23 5.63
CA THR A 90 13.05 7.25 4.55
C THR A 90 12.64 7.87 3.20
N ARG A 91 12.91 7.15 2.11
CA ARG A 91 12.40 7.50 0.77
C ARG A 91 10.87 7.49 0.75
N THR A 92 10.24 6.55 1.46
CA THR A 92 8.80 6.51 1.66
C THR A 92 8.30 7.82 2.28
N HIS A 93 8.90 8.28 3.39
CA HIS A 93 8.51 9.54 4.02
C HIS A 93 8.60 10.73 3.04
N LEU A 94 9.67 10.79 2.23
CA LEU A 94 9.83 11.86 1.23
C LEU A 94 8.76 11.78 0.12
N VAL A 95 8.49 10.58 -0.41
CA VAL A 95 7.47 10.36 -1.44
C VAL A 95 6.08 10.76 -0.92
N THR A 96 5.69 10.27 0.25
CA THR A 96 4.42 10.60 0.91
C THR A 96 4.30 12.10 1.14
N TYR A 97 5.36 12.75 1.64
CA TYR A 97 5.37 14.21 1.86
C TYR A 97 5.16 14.99 0.56
N LEU A 98 5.88 14.62 -0.51
CA LEU A 98 5.77 15.31 -1.81
C LEU A 98 4.39 15.11 -2.43
N ALA A 99 3.84 13.90 -2.32
CA ALA A 99 2.51 13.58 -2.82
C ALA A 99 1.43 14.38 -2.08
N VAL A 100 1.43 14.36 -0.74
CA VAL A 100 0.51 15.17 0.07
C VAL A 100 0.64 16.65 -0.27
N LYS A 101 1.87 17.17 -0.33
CA LYS A 101 2.12 18.58 -0.70
C LYS A 101 1.62 18.92 -2.11
N SER A 102 1.56 17.97 -3.03
CA SER A 102 1.12 18.20 -4.41
C SER A 102 -0.40 18.14 -4.55
N GLU A 103 -1.08 17.34 -3.73
CA GLU A 103 -2.54 17.21 -3.75
C GLU A 103 -3.25 18.34 -2.99
N LEU A 104 -2.60 18.92 -1.98
CA LEU A 104 -3.18 19.98 -1.18
C LEU A 104 -3.10 21.33 -1.92
N ASP A 105 -4.24 22.00 -2.07
CA ASP A 105 -4.39 23.33 -2.66
C ASP A 105 -4.12 24.46 -1.65
N GLY A 106 -4.24 24.16 -0.36
CA GLY A 106 -4.04 25.11 0.74
C GLY A 106 -2.59 25.50 1.02
N SER A 107 -2.40 26.55 1.83
CA SER A 107 -1.08 26.96 2.31
C SER A 107 -0.79 26.35 3.68
N TYR A 108 0.08 25.35 3.72
CA TYR A 108 0.44 24.62 4.93
C TYR A 108 1.90 24.81 5.31
N THR A 109 2.18 24.80 6.61
CA THR A 109 3.57 24.77 7.07
C THR A 109 4.22 23.42 6.77
N ARG A 110 5.55 23.38 6.64
CA ARG A 110 6.29 22.11 6.48
C ARG A 110 6.00 21.09 7.59
N GLY A 111 5.81 21.59 8.82
CA GLY A 111 5.46 20.74 9.97
C GLY A 111 4.05 20.15 9.86
N GLU A 112 3.08 20.91 9.36
CA GLU A 112 1.73 20.38 9.09
C GLU A 112 1.74 19.36 7.95
N LEU A 113 2.45 19.65 6.85
CA LEU A 113 2.62 18.70 5.74
C LEU A 113 3.31 17.41 6.18
N ALA A 114 4.34 17.49 7.02
CA ALA A 114 5.01 16.31 7.56
C ALA A 114 4.08 15.46 8.44
N ARG A 115 3.27 16.10 9.29
CA ARG A 115 2.28 15.38 10.12
C ARG A 115 1.19 14.73 9.28
N MET A 116 0.67 15.46 8.29
CA MET A 116 -0.31 14.92 7.35
C MET A 116 0.26 13.75 6.55
N ALA A 117 1.52 13.83 6.12
CA ALA A 117 2.21 12.71 5.47
C ALA A 117 2.27 11.47 6.39
N THR A 118 2.65 11.63 7.65
CA THR A 118 2.64 10.51 8.62
C THR A 118 1.24 9.91 8.79
N MET A 119 0.19 10.74 8.89
CA MET A 119 -1.18 10.23 8.97
C MET A 119 -1.59 9.43 7.73
N VAL A 120 -1.19 9.88 6.53
CA VAL A 120 -1.51 9.19 5.28
C VAL A 120 -0.71 7.88 5.13
N GLU A 121 0.52 7.85 5.61
CA GLU A 121 1.32 6.63 5.68
C GLU A 121 0.65 5.59 6.61
N ASP A 122 0.17 6.02 7.78
CA ASP A 122 -0.57 5.15 8.71
C ASP A 122 -1.90 4.62 8.14
N LEU A 123 -2.48 5.30 7.14
CA LEU A 123 -3.70 4.87 6.43
C LEU A 123 -3.41 3.93 5.25
N SER A 124 -2.17 3.83 4.81
CA SER A 124 -1.80 2.98 3.69
C SER A 124 -1.81 1.51 4.13
N PRO A 125 -2.30 0.58 3.29
CA PRO A 125 -2.34 -0.82 3.67
C PRO A 125 -0.92 -1.37 3.85
N ASP A 126 -0.70 -2.16 4.92
CA ASP A 126 0.59 -2.81 5.21
C ASP A 126 1.05 -3.80 4.12
N SER A 127 0.16 -4.17 3.20
CA SER A 127 0.43 -5.15 2.14
C SER A 127 -0.21 -4.71 0.83
N PRO A 128 0.44 -4.97 -0.32
CA PRO A 128 -0.16 -4.73 -1.61
C PRO A 128 -1.09 -5.88 -2.04
N VAL A 129 -1.17 -6.96 -1.28
CA VAL A 129 -2.10 -8.07 -1.55
C VAL A 129 -3.54 -7.59 -1.31
N PRO A 130 -4.45 -7.74 -2.28
CA PRO A 130 -5.83 -7.31 -2.13
C PRO A 130 -6.59 -8.06 -1.03
N ASP A 131 -7.58 -7.37 -0.45
CA ASP A 131 -8.60 -8.02 0.37
C ASP A 131 -9.31 -9.12 -0.44
N GLY A 132 -9.63 -10.24 0.20
CA GLY A 132 -10.24 -11.41 -0.46
C GLY A 132 -9.24 -12.44 -1.03
N VAL A 133 -7.94 -12.12 -1.01
CA VAL A 133 -6.87 -13.07 -1.34
C VAL A 133 -6.12 -13.46 -0.06
N GLU A 134 -5.87 -14.76 0.13
CA GLU A 134 -5.11 -15.23 1.29
C GLU A 134 -3.67 -14.69 1.23
N ARG A 135 -3.27 -13.93 2.25
CA ARG A 135 -1.94 -13.34 2.31
C ARG A 135 -0.92 -14.40 2.71
N LEU A 136 0.05 -14.60 1.84
CA LEU A 136 1.19 -15.49 2.02
C LEU A 136 2.49 -14.68 2.09
N ASP A 137 3.50 -15.29 2.68
CA ASP A 137 4.86 -14.78 2.78
C ASP A 137 5.88 -15.90 2.53
N ASP A 138 7.18 -15.55 2.58
CA ASP A 138 8.29 -16.49 2.40
C ASP A 138 8.32 -17.63 3.45
N GLU A 139 7.56 -17.54 4.54
CA GLU A 139 7.48 -18.55 5.61
C GLU A 139 6.26 -19.46 5.46
N SER A 140 5.19 -18.99 4.79
CA SER A 140 3.89 -19.66 4.71
C SER A 140 3.56 -20.25 3.35
N TYR A 141 4.13 -19.73 2.25
CA TYR A 141 3.73 -20.18 0.91
C TYR A 141 3.98 -21.67 0.66
N GLU A 142 5.05 -22.25 1.23
CA GLU A 142 5.37 -23.67 1.03
C GLU A 142 4.34 -24.58 1.70
N ALA A 143 3.87 -24.20 2.89
CA ALA A 143 2.83 -24.94 3.59
C ALA A 143 1.51 -24.89 2.81
N PHE A 144 1.13 -23.69 2.34
CA PHE A 144 -0.05 -23.50 1.48
C PHE A 144 0.00 -24.39 0.23
N LEU A 145 1.13 -24.43 -0.48
CA LEU A 145 1.29 -25.28 -1.66
C LEU A 145 1.31 -26.78 -1.35
N ALA A 146 1.74 -27.18 -0.16
CA ALA A 146 1.71 -28.59 0.26
C ALA A 146 0.32 -29.06 0.70
N GLU A 147 -0.53 -28.14 1.16
CA GLU A 147 -1.92 -28.42 1.58
C GLU A 147 -2.90 -28.46 0.39
N HIS A 148 -2.50 -27.91 -0.76
CA HIS A 148 -3.35 -27.76 -1.93
C HIS A 148 -2.71 -28.31 -3.21
N ASP A 149 -3.25 -29.41 -3.72
CA ASP A 149 -2.82 -30.02 -5.00
C ASP A 149 -3.00 -29.07 -6.19
N ARG A 150 -3.91 -28.09 -6.09
CA ARG A 150 -4.18 -27.08 -7.11
C ARG A 150 -4.25 -25.71 -6.46
N ALA A 151 -3.37 -24.81 -6.87
CA ALA A 151 -3.32 -23.47 -6.30
C ALA A 151 -2.97 -22.41 -7.35
N VAL A 152 -3.36 -21.17 -7.06
CA VAL A 152 -2.94 -19.97 -7.77
C VAL A 152 -2.34 -19.02 -6.75
N VAL A 153 -1.13 -18.52 -7.01
CA VAL A 153 -0.51 -17.48 -6.18
C VAL A 153 -0.26 -16.24 -7.03
N THR A 154 -0.81 -15.11 -6.57
CA THR A 154 -0.67 -13.80 -7.20
C THR A 154 0.47 -13.01 -6.57
N VAL A 155 1.20 -12.24 -7.38
CA VAL A 155 2.31 -11.40 -6.92
C VAL A 155 1.93 -9.94 -7.11
N TRP A 156 1.98 -9.18 -6.02
CA TRP A 156 1.60 -7.78 -5.99
C TRP A 156 2.78 -6.88 -5.61
N LYS A 157 2.64 -5.58 -5.89
CA LYS A 157 3.59 -4.55 -5.48
C LYS A 157 2.80 -3.29 -5.14
N HIS A 158 3.24 -2.55 -4.13
CA HIS A 158 2.80 -1.17 -3.93
C HIS A 158 3.20 -0.30 -5.13
N HIS A 159 2.45 0.78 -5.37
CA HIS A 159 2.78 1.76 -6.41
C HIS A 159 3.02 1.11 -7.78
N CYS A 160 2.03 0.32 -8.20
CA CYS A 160 2.10 -0.51 -9.41
C CYS A 160 0.82 -0.29 -10.21
N GLU A 161 0.89 0.56 -11.24
CA GLU A 161 -0.26 0.84 -12.11
C GLU A 161 -0.86 -0.44 -12.73
N PRO A 162 -0.07 -1.38 -13.28
CA PRO A 162 -0.63 -2.62 -13.80
C PRO A 162 -1.30 -3.48 -12.71
N CYS A 163 -0.81 -3.42 -11.47
CA CYS A 163 -1.41 -4.10 -10.33
C CYS A 163 -2.78 -3.50 -10.01
N ARG A 164 -2.89 -2.16 -9.94
CA ARG A 164 -4.18 -1.48 -9.75
C ARG A 164 -5.18 -1.86 -10.84
N ALA A 165 -4.74 -1.90 -12.10
CA ALA A 165 -5.61 -2.26 -13.21
C ALA A 165 -6.17 -3.69 -13.11
N VAL A 166 -5.43 -4.64 -12.52
CA VAL A 166 -5.96 -5.98 -12.21
C VAL A 166 -6.88 -5.93 -10.99
N LYS A 167 -6.53 -5.18 -9.94
CA LYS A 167 -7.34 -5.05 -8.73
C LYS A 167 -8.74 -4.48 -8.99
N SER A 168 -8.87 -3.55 -9.95
CA SER A 168 -10.17 -3.00 -10.36
C SER A 168 -11.12 -4.05 -10.95
N ASP A 169 -10.57 -5.14 -11.50
CA ASP A 169 -11.32 -6.27 -12.07
C ASP A 169 -11.15 -7.55 -11.20
N LEU A 170 -10.74 -7.41 -9.92
CA LEU A 170 -10.30 -8.54 -9.09
C LEU A 170 -11.36 -9.62 -8.94
N ASP A 171 -12.60 -9.25 -8.64
CA ASP A 171 -13.68 -10.22 -8.45
C ASP A 171 -13.86 -11.10 -9.69
N ALA A 172 -13.85 -10.50 -10.89
CA ALA A 172 -13.96 -11.24 -12.15
C ALA A 172 -12.73 -12.12 -12.42
N VAL A 173 -11.55 -11.68 -11.99
CA VAL A 173 -10.30 -12.44 -12.09
C VAL A 173 -10.34 -13.65 -11.15
N LEU A 174 -10.85 -13.49 -9.93
CA LEU A 174 -11.00 -14.58 -8.96
C LEU A 174 -12.09 -15.56 -9.39
N ASP A 175 -13.21 -15.08 -9.92
CA ASP A 175 -14.30 -15.91 -10.46
C ASP A 175 -13.89 -16.75 -11.67
N ALA A 176 -12.81 -16.36 -12.37
CA ALA A 176 -12.26 -17.13 -13.49
C ALA A 176 -11.39 -18.32 -13.05
N ILE A 177 -11.04 -18.39 -11.77
CA ILE A 177 -10.31 -19.51 -11.18
C ILE A 177 -11.31 -20.65 -10.89
N PRO A 178 -11.04 -21.90 -11.33
CA PRO A 178 -11.96 -23.01 -11.11
C PRO A 178 -12.24 -23.30 -9.63
N ASP A 179 -13.45 -23.75 -9.33
CA ASP A 179 -13.84 -24.22 -8.00
C ASP A 179 -12.85 -25.28 -7.48
N GLY A 180 -12.44 -25.13 -6.22
CA GLY A 180 -11.52 -26.05 -5.55
C GLY A 180 -10.04 -25.79 -5.80
N VAL A 181 -9.68 -24.74 -6.55
CA VAL A 181 -8.31 -24.22 -6.63
C VAL A 181 -8.10 -23.20 -5.52
N ALA A 182 -7.08 -23.38 -4.69
CA ALA A 182 -6.76 -22.45 -3.62
C ALA A 182 -6.14 -21.16 -4.18
N VAL A 183 -6.43 -20.01 -3.58
CA VAL A 183 -5.94 -18.70 -4.07
C VAL A 183 -5.18 -17.96 -2.97
N GLY A 184 -3.90 -17.71 -3.23
CA GLY A 184 -3.02 -16.93 -2.36
C GLY A 184 -2.43 -15.71 -3.07
N GLY A 185 -1.81 -14.84 -2.28
CA GLY A 185 -1.19 -13.62 -2.76
C GLY A 185 0.01 -13.23 -1.91
N VAL A 186 1.07 -12.79 -2.55
CA VAL A 186 2.31 -12.35 -1.90
C VAL A 186 2.64 -10.90 -2.27
N ASP A 187 3.32 -10.21 -1.35
CA ASP A 187 4.07 -9.00 -1.69
C ASP A 187 5.38 -9.39 -2.37
N GLY A 188 5.53 -9.05 -3.64
CA GLY A 188 6.72 -9.36 -4.42
C GLY A 188 7.99 -8.62 -3.97
N VAL A 189 7.89 -7.56 -3.16
CA VAL A 189 9.06 -6.93 -2.54
C VAL A 189 9.46 -7.69 -1.28
N ALA A 190 8.49 -8.03 -0.44
CA ALA A 190 8.74 -8.71 0.84
C ALA A 190 9.00 -10.23 0.70
N CYS A 191 8.65 -10.84 -0.45
CA CYS A 191 8.76 -12.30 -0.66
C CYS A 191 9.78 -12.67 -1.77
N PRO A 192 11.08 -12.38 -1.59
CA PRO A 192 12.09 -12.69 -2.59
C PRO A 192 12.36 -14.20 -2.73
N ALA A 193 12.10 -15.05 -1.72
CA ALA A 193 12.27 -16.50 -1.84
C ALA A 193 11.19 -17.11 -2.74
N PHE A 194 9.92 -16.76 -2.53
CA PHE A 194 8.81 -17.14 -3.41
C PHE A 194 9.11 -16.77 -4.85
N ARG A 195 9.49 -15.50 -5.09
CA ARG A 195 9.78 -15.00 -6.44
C ARG A 195 10.88 -15.78 -7.16
N ARG A 196 11.95 -16.14 -6.44
CA ARG A 196 13.01 -16.97 -7.00
C ARG A 196 12.53 -18.39 -7.31
N ARG A 197 11.71 -18.98 -6.43
CA ARG A 197 11.15 -20.34 -6.62
C ARG A 197 10.18 -20.41 -7.81
N ALA A 198 9.39 -19.36 -8.01
CA ALA A 198 8.39 -19.25 -9.06
C ALA A 198 8.91 -18.61 -10.37
N ASP A 199 10.19 -18.18 -10.41
CA ASP A 199 10.81 -17.42 -11.51
C ASP A 199 10.02 -16.16 -11.92
N VAL A 200 9.52 -15.41 -10.93
CA VAL A 200 8.74 -14.18 -11.13
C VAL A 200 9.54 -12.95 -10.71
N ASN A 201 9.76 -12.04 -11.66
CA ASN A 201 10.52 -10.81 -11.42
C ASN A 201 9.74 -9.51 -11.64
N VAL A 202 8.46 -9.61 -11.96
CA VAL A 202 7.59 -8.47 -12.25
C VAL A 202 6.27 -8.62 -11.51
N ALA A 203 5.62 -7.50 -11.22
CA ALA A 203 4.26 -7.46 -10.69
C ALA A 203 3.36 -6.63 -11.64
N PRO A 204 2.06 -6.96 -11.75
CA PRO A 204 1.44 -8.14 -11.16
C PRO A 204 1.89 -9.40 -11.92
N ALA A 205 1.81 -10.53 -11.23
CA ALA A 205 1.94 -11.84 -11.83
C ALA A 205 0.97 -12.81 -11.18
N LEU A 206 0.67 -13.90 -11.89
CA LEU A 206 -0.15 -14.99 -11.42
C LEU A 206 0.56 -16.28 -11.78
N VAL A 207 0.81 -17.13 -10.79
CA VAL A 207 1.47 -18.42 -10.96
C VAL A 207 0.47 -19.51 -10.61
N VAL A 208 0.24 -20.43 -11.55
CA VAL A 208 -0.60 -21.61 -11.34
C VAL A 208 0.30 -22.75 -10.89
N PHE A 209 -0.08 -23.40 -9.79
CA PHE A 209 0.61 -24.53 -9.21
C PHE A 209 -0.24 -25.81 -9.31
N ALA A 210 0.39 -26.90 -9.73
CA ALA A 210 -0.14 -28.25 -9.68
C ALA A 210 0.83 -29.13 -8.88
N ASP A 211 0.33 -29.80 -7.84
CA ASP A 211 1.11 -30.64 -6.91
C ASP A 211 2.34 -29.90 -6.33
N GLY A 212 2.20 -28.60 -6.06
CA GLY A 212 3.26 -27.74 -5.51
C GLY A 212 4.29 -27.23 -6.53
N ASP A 213 4.18 -27.59 -7.80
CA ASP A 213 5.05 -27.10 -8.87
C ASP A 213 4.36 -26.01 -9.71
N GLY A 214 5.05 -24.90 -9.93
CA GLY A 214 4.58 -23.82 -10.80
C GLY A 214 4.60 -24.26 -12.26
N VAL A 215 3.43 -24.40 -12.86
CA VAL A 215 3.25 -24.96 -14.22
C VAL A 215 2.91 -23.90 -15.27
N GLU A 216 2.30 -22.80 -14.87
CA GLU A 216 1.93 -21.69 -15.75
C GLU A 216 2.14 -20.35 -15.03
N THR A 217 2.57 -19.32 -15.78
CA THR A 217 2.79 -17.98 -15.23
C THR A 217 2.26 -16.92 -16.19
N LEU A 218 1.42 -16.03 -15.67
CA LEU A 218 1.01 -14.79 -16.32
C LEU A 218 1.79 -13.62 -15.70
N THR A 219 2.24 -12.68 -16.51
CA THR A 219 2.97 -11.48 -16.06
C THR A 219 2.41 -10.22 -16.69
N GLY A 220 2.53 -9.11 -15.96
CA GLY A 220 1.90 -7.85 -16.35
C GLY A 220 0.38 -7.90 -16.13
N ARG A 221 -0.34 -6.90 -16.64
CA ARG A 221 -1.81 -6.87 -16.53
C ARG A 221 -2.40 -8.12 -17.21
N PHE A 222 -3.22 -8.88 -16.48
CA PHE A 222 -3.98 -10.01 -16.99
C PHE A 222 -5.49 -9.82 -16.76
N VAL A 223 -6.29 -10.53 -17.56
CA VAL A 223 -7.76 -10.50 -17.54
C VAL A 223 -8.35 -11.89 -17.29
N PRO A 224 -9.64 -12.01 -16.89
CA PRO A 224 -10.27 -13.28 -16.54
C PRO A 224 -10.06 -14.40 -17.58
N GLU A 225 -10.18 -14.10 -18.87
CA GLU A 225 -10.04 -15.11 -19.94
C GLU A 225 -8.65 -15.73 -20.00
N GLN A 226 -7.61 -14.96 -19.65
CA GLN A 226 -6.23 -15.46 -19.59
C GLN A 226 -6.03 -16.37 -18.38
N VAL A 227 -6.69 -16.05 -17.26
CA VAL A 227 -6.65 -16.87 -16.03
C VAL A 227 -7.32 -18.21 -16.28
N THR A 228 -8.54 -18.22 -16.82
CA THR A 228 -9.23 -19.47 -17.20
C THR A 228 -8.36 -20.33 -18.11
N ALA A 229 -7.82 -19.74 -19.19
CA ALA A 229 -6.99 -20.47 -20.12
C ALA A 229 -5.71 -21.05 -19.47
N ALA A 230 -5.12 -20.36 -18.50
CA ALA A 230 -3.95 -20.85 -17.76
C ALA A 230 -4.32 -22.03 -16.84
N CYS A 231 -5.44 -21.93 -16.11
CA CYS A 231 -5.93 -23.01 -15.27
C CYS A 231 -6.34 -24.24 -16.09
N ASP A 232 -7.01 -24.08 -17.23
CA ASP A 232 -7.38 -25.18 -18.13
C ASP A 232 -6.13 -25.95 -18.58
N ARG A 233 -5.10 -25.24 -19.07
CA ARG A 233 -3.83 -25.88 -19.47
C ARG A 233 -3.11 -26.60 -18.33
N ALA A 234 -3.23 -26.10 -17.11
CA ALA A 234 -2.56 -26.63 -15.94
C ALA A 234 -3.26 -27.86 -15.34
N PHE A 235 -4.60 -27.92 -15.42
CA PHE A 235 -5.41 -28.86 -14.65
C PHE A 235 -6.23 -29.87 -15.48
N ASP A 236 -6.25 -29.74 -16.81
CA ASP A 236 -6.87 -30.68 -17.76
C ASP A 236 -6.08 -31.98 -17.97
#